data_AF-A0A8T6BWG9-F1
#
_entry.id   AF-A0A8T6BWG9-F1
#
_cell.length_a   1.000
_cell.length_b   1.000
_cell.length_c   1.000
_cell.angle_alpha   90.00
_cell.angle_beta   90.00
_cell.angle_gamma   90.00
#
_symmetry.space_group_name_H-M   'P 1'
#
loop_
_entity.id
_entity.type
_entity.pdbx_description
1 polymer ?
#
loop_
_entity_poly.entity_id
_entity_poly.type
_entity_poly.pdbx_seq_one_letter_code
_entity_poly.pdbx_strand_id
1 'polypeptide(L)' 'KQVDLIIHGGYLGQKPTTVIDLTDDTPVVVREGVGDVKPFL' A
#
# COMPACT_ATOMS: atom_id res chain seq x y z
N LYS A 1 10.48 25.04 -9.04
CA LYS A 1 9.11 24.56 -8.75
C LYS A 1 8.86 24.75 -7.25
N GLN A 2 7.75 25.38 -6.86
CA GLN A 2 7.28 25.46 -5.47
C GLN A 2 6.00 24.62 -5.34
N VAL A 3 5.77 24.08 -4.14
CA VAL A 3 4.53 23.37 -3.78
C VAL A 3 3.64 24.29 -2.94
N ASP A 4 2.33 24.09 -3.00
CA ASP A 4 1.36 24.97 -2.33
C ASP A 4 1.31 24.76 -0.80
N LEU A 5 1.58 23.54 -0.31
CA LEU A 5 1.56 23.20 1.11
C LEU A 5 2.44 21.96 1.38
N ILE A 6 3.08 21.94 2.55
CA ILE A 6 3.77 20.75 3.10
C ILE A 6 3.17 20.44 4.46
N ILE A 7 2.77 19.17 4.66
CA ILE A 7 2.29 18.66 5.95
C ILE A 7 3.36 17.73 6.53
N HIS A 8 3.84 18.03 7.75
CA HIS A 8 4.83 17.19 8.42
C HIS A 8 4.16 16.03 9.18
N GLY A 9 4.04 14.87 8.52
CA GLY A 9 3.41 13.66 9.06
C GLY A 9 4.24 12.82 10.03
N GLY A 10 5.42 13.29 10.45
CA GLY A 10 6.33 12.50 11.28
C GLY A 10 7.04 11.39 10.48
N TYR A 11 7.61 10.41 11.19
CA TYR A 11 8.31 9.28 10.57
C TYR A 11 7.33 8.12 10.29
N LEU A 12 7.17 7.78 9.02
CA LEU A 12 6.38 6.63 8.58
C LEU A 12 7.29 5.46 8.21
N GLY A 13 6.75 4.24 8.33
CA GLY A 13 7.47 3.03 7.94
C GLY A 13 7.92 3.07 6.48
N GLN A 14 9.19 2.72 6.24
CA GLN A 14 9.82 2.76 4.91
C GLN A 14 9.38 1.60 3.99
N LYS A 15 8.68 0.60 4.53
CA LYS A 15 8.25 -0.57 3.76
C LYS A 15 6.97 -0.24 2.97
N PRO A 16 6.85 -0.71 1.73
CA PRO A 16 5.69 -0.39 0.91
C PRO A 16 4.45 -1.15 1.41
N THR A 17 3.26 -0.63 1.09
CA THR A 17 1.97 -1.24 1.46
C THR A 17 1.70 -2.52 0.67
N THR A 18 0.89 -3.44 1.18
CA THR A 18 0.43 -4.59 0.36
C THR A 18 -0.56 -4.12 -0.70
N VAL A 19 -0.49 -4.68 -1.91
CA VAL A 19 -1.41 -4.38 -3.02
C VAL A 19 -2.14 -5.66 -3.40
N ILE A 20 -3.46 -5.60 -3.37
CA ILE A 20 -4.38 -6.65 -3.76
C ILE A 20 -5.15 -6.15 -4.98
N ASP A 21 -5.11 -6.92 -6.06
CA ASP A 21 -5.99 -6.73 -7.21
C ASP A 21 -7.32 -7.42 -6.94
N LEU A 22 -8.41 -6.66 -7.11
CA LEU A 22 -9.80 -7.08 -6.89
C LEU A 22 -10.65 -6.86 -8.16
N THR A 23 -10.01 -6.80 -9.33
CA THR A 23 -10.69 -6.54 -10.61
C THR A 23 -11.54 -7.74 -11.06
N ASP A 24 -11.08 -8.96 -10.78
CA ASP A 24 -11.76 -10.21 -11.08
C ASP A 24 -12.39 -10.84 -9.82
N ASP A 25 -13.13 -11.93 -9.99
CA ASP A 25 -13.83 -12.63 -8.90
C ASP A 25 -12.87 -13.21 -7.84
N THR A 26 -11.61 -13.46 -8.20
CA THR A 26 -10.59 -13.99 -7.27
C THR A 26 -9.55 -12.92 -6.96
N PRO A 27 -9.35 -12.56 -5.67
CA PRO A 27 -8.31 -11.63 -5.27
C PRO A 27 -6.91 -12.11 -5.66
N VAL A 28 -6.07 -11.21 -6.17
CA VAL A 28 -4.68 -11.53 -6.52
C VAL A 28 -3.72 -10.62 -5.77
N VAL A 29 -2.75 -11.21 -5.06
CA VAL A 29 -1.66 -10.46 -4.44
C VAL A 29 -0.66 -10.04 -5.52
N VAL A 30 -0.71 -8.77 -5.93
CA VAL A 30 0.23 -8.23 -6.95
C VAL A 30 1.53 -7.73 -6.33
N ARG A 31 1.52 -7.38 -5.03
CA ARG A 31 2.72 -6.99 -4.29
C ARG A 31 2.56 -7.20 -2.79
N GLU A 32 3.44 -7.99 -2.20
CA GLU A 32 3.53 -8.12 -0.74
C GLU A 32 4.18 -6.88 -0.12
N GLY A 33 3.61 -6.41 0.98
CA GLY A 33 4.09 -5.25 1.74
C GLY A 33 3.87 -5.44 3.23
N VAL A 34 3.61 -4.36 3.95
CA VAL A 34 3.43 -4.42 5.42
C VAL A 34 2.07 -4.96 5.87
N GLY A 35 1.09 -5.11 4.97
CA GLY A 35 -0.24 -5.64 5.28
C GLY A 35 -0.29 -7.17 5.17
N ASP A 36 -1.06 -7.83 6.04
CA ASP A 36 -1.21 -9.29 6.05
C ASP A 36 -1.90 -9.78 4.76
N VAL A 37 -1.24 -10.72 4.07
CA VAL A 37 -1.74 -11.33 2.83
C VAL A 37 -2.57 -12.60 3.07
N LYS A 38 -2.55 -13.18 4.27
CA LYS A 38 -3.24 -14.44 4.59
C LYS A 38 -4.73 -14.47 4.23
N PRO A 39 -5.50 -13.37 4.33
CA PRO A 39 -6.92 -13.39 3.92
C PRO A 39 -7.15 -13.57 2.42
N PHE A 40 -6.09 -13.47 1.60
CA PHE A 40 -6.13 -13.45 0.14
C PHE A 40 -5.33 -14.61 -0.49
N LEU A 41 -4.92 -15.60 0.31
CA LEU A 41 -4.20 -16.81 -0.11
C LEU A 41 -5.09 -18.05 -0.06
#